data_AF-A0A7S2FSA0-F1
#
_entry.id   AF-A0A7S2FSA0-F1
#
_cell.length_a   1.000
_cell.length_b   1.000
_cell.length_c   1.000
_cell.angle_alpha   90.00
_cell.angle_beta   90.00
_cell.angle_gamma   90.00
#
_symmetry.space_group_name_H-M   'P 1'
#
loop_
_entity.id
_entity.type
_entity.pdbx_description
1 polymer ?
#
loop_
_entity_poly.entity_id
_entity_poly.type
_entity_poly.pdbx_seq_one_letter_code
_entity_poly.pdbx_strand_id
1 'polypeptide(L)'
;VTDVDVEISRRAIRAIGQIAVRVPSTAEMIVGSLTSLLELDIDYVSTEAAVVMKDLVRKYPQQFQRASGAVERCIKIVSEPEGKCAVLWILGEYGLLIDDAPYLLEPMIEGFLEEQSGAVRLEMLTAAVKLFFCRPPEMQQMLGRLLEKAIQESTHPDMRDRALLYYRLLEHSPEEARRVICAPKEVVEEFQEEMDADARDRVFEEFNTLSTVYKQPAAKFVLAKGPLANLGVSKMQPPPSSVDQTVDR
;
A
#
# COMPACT_ATOMS: atom_id res chain seq x y z
N VAL A 1 -2.02 18.79 -8.48
CA VAL A 1 -2.33 17.35 -8.66
C VAL A 1 -3.84 17.15 -8.75
N THR A 2 -4.51 18.02 -9.50
CA THR A 2 -5.95 17.93 -9.81
C THR A 2 -6.04 18.01 -11.32
N ASP A 3 -5.36 17.07 -11.98
CA ASP A 3 -5.38 16.99 -13.42
C ASP A 3 -6.76 16.45 -13.87
N VAL A 4 -7.12 16.67 -15.13
CA VAL A 4 -8.36 16.12 -15.69
C VAL A 4 -8.27 14.59 -15.78
N ASP A 5 -7.05 14.05 -15.82
CA ASP A 5 -6.77 12.62 -15.84
C ASP A 5 -6.48 12.06 -14.44
N VAL A 6 -7.37 11.17 -14.01
CA VAL A 6 -7.31 10.45 -12.73
C VAL A 6 -6.07 9.56 -12.63
N GLU A 7 -5.70 8.87 -13.72
CA GLU A 7 -4.59 7.92 -13.70
C GLU A 7 -3.24 8.65 -13.61
N ILE A 8 -3.09 9.76 -14.33
CA ILE A 8 -1.89 10.61 -14.24
C ILE A 8 -1.74 11.14 -12.82
N SER A 9 -2.83 11.63 -12.22
CA SER A 9 -2.82 12.13 -10.84
C SER A 9 -2.36 11.05 -9.86
N ARG A 10 -2.88 9.81 -9.97
CA ARG A 10 -2.45 8.70 -9.12
C ARG A 10 -0.98 8.33 -9.31
N ARG A 11 -0.52 8.23 -10.56
CA ARG A 11 0.88 7.93 -10.87
C ARG A 11 1.83 9.00 -10.35
N ALA A 12 1.43 10.28 -10.40
CA ALA A 12 2.20 11.38 -9.83
C ALA A 12 2.33 11.25 -8.30
N ILE A 13 1.25 10.91 -7.60
CA ILE A 13 1.25 10.72 -6.15
C ILE A 13 2.14 9.52 -5.76
N ARG A 14 2.05 8.40 -6.49
CA ARG A 14 2.95 7.24 -6.29
C ARG A 14 4.41 7.62 -6.50
N ALA A 15 4.72 8.36 -7.56
CA ALA A 15 6.08 8.80 -7.85
C ALA A 15 6.64 9.69 -6.72
N ILE A 16 5.82 10.59 -6.15
CA ILE A 16 6.19 11.38 -4.97
C ILE A 16 6.55 10.46 -3.79
N GLY A 17 5.75 9.43 -3.52
CA GLY A 17 6.04 8.41 -2.50
C GLY A 17 7.37 7.69 -2.72
N GLN A 18 7.62 7.23 -3.95
CA GLN A 18 8.86 6.54 -4.30
C GLN A 18 10.10 7.43 -4.12
N ILE A 19 9.99 8.73 -4.42
CA ILE A 19 11.07 9.69 -4.18
C ILE A 19 11.36 9.80 -2.68
N ALA A 20 10.33 9.91 -1.84
CA ALA A 20 10.50 10.00 -0.38
C ALA A 20 11.19 8.76 0.22
N VAL A 21 10.91 7.59 -0.36
CA VAL A 21 11.54 6.33 0.04
C VAL A 21 13.02 6.29 -0.35
N ARG A 22 13.37 6.76 -1.55
CA ARG A 22 14.74 6.73 -2.10
C ARG A 22 15.63 7.86 -1.55
N VAL A 23 15.04 9.00 -1.21
CA VAL A 23 15.76 10.20 -0.77
C VAL A 23 15.26 10.66 0.60
N PRO A 24 15.87 10.17 1.71
CA PRO A 24 15.38 10.43 3.06
C PRO A 24 15.28 11.91 3.45
N SER A 25 16.14 12.78 2.90
CA SER A 25 16.11 14.23 3.16
C SER A 25 14.82 14.90 2.67
N THR A 26 14.08 14.28 1.75
CA THR A 26 12.83 14.82 1.20
C THR A 26 11.58 14.36 1.95
N ALA A 27 11.71 13.40 2.88
CA ALA A 27 10.57 12.75 3.52
C ALA A 27 9.64 13.74 4.25
N GLU A 28 10.21 14.70 4.99
CA GLU A 28 9.44 15.71 5.72
C GLU A 28 8.62 16.61 4.78
N MET A 29 9.22 17.10 3.70
CA MET A 29 8.53 17.91 2.69
C MET A 29 7.38 17.13 2.03
N ILE A 30 7.63 15.87 1.71
CA ILE A 30 6.67 15.01 1.02
C ILE A 30 5.51 14.63 1.93
N VAL A 31 5.76 14.35 3.21
CA VAL A 31 4.67 14.15 4.20
C VAL A 31 3.80 15.41 4.29
N GLY A 32 4.40 16.60 4.33
CA GLY A 32 3.63 17.86 4.30
C GLY A 32 2.76 17.98 3.05
N SER A 33 3.33 17.67 1.88
CA SER A 33 2.61 17.71 0.60
C SER A 33 1.47 16.69 0.54
N LEU A 34 1.71 15.45 0.97
CA LEU A 34 0.70 14.38 1.04
C LEU A 34 -0.39 14.72 2.05
N THR A 35 -0.05 15.38 3.17
CA THR A 35 -1.04 15.86 4.15
C THR A 35 -1.99 16.85 3.49
N SER A 36 -1.49 17.82 2.72
CA SER A 36 -2.35 18.73 1.96
C SER A 36 -3.21 18.01 0.90
N LEU A 37 -2.73 16.91 0.31
CA LEU A 37 -3.51 16.10 -0.63
C LEU A 37 -4.62 15.30 0.07
N LEU A 38 -4.37 14.79 1.28
CA LEU A 38 -5.37 14.09 2.11
C LEU A 38 -6.52 15.00 2.55
N GLU A 39 -6.25 16.30 2.66
CA GLU A 39 -7.25 17.31 3.01
C GLU A 39 -8.12 17.76 1.84
N LEU A 40 -7.82 17.30 0.61
CA LEU A 40 -8.66 17.57 -0.53
C LEU A 40 -9.92 16.70 -0.50
N ASP A 41 -11.06 17.28 -0.84
CA ASP A 41 -12.34 16.58 -0.96
C ASP A 41 -12.46 15.84 -2.31
N ILE A 42 -11.40 15.11 -2.71
CA ILE A 42 -11.33 14.38 -3.98
C ILE A 42 -10.95 12.92 -3.71
N ASP A 43 -11.93 12.01 -3.79
CA ASP A 43 -11.82 10.60 -3.40
C ASP A 43 -10.59 9.87 -3.97
N TYR A 44 -10.37 9.93 -5.28
CA TYR A 44 -9.24 9.22 -5.91
C TYR A 44 -7.87 9.78 -5.49
N VAL A 45 -7.79 11.08 -5.17
CA VAL A 45 -6.55 11.74 -4.71
C VAL A 45 -6.29 11.34 -3.26
N SER A 46 -7.31 11.44 -2.41
CA SER A 46 -7.22 11.11 -0.98
C SER A 46 -6.95 9.62 -0.77
N THR A 47 -7.55 8.76 -1.60
CA THR A 47 -7.27 7.32 -1.63
C THR A 47 -5.79 7.06 -1.92
N GLU A 48 -5.27 7.61 -3.01
CA GLU A 48 -3.88 7.36 -3.41
C GLU A 48 -2.89 7.97 -2.42
N ALA A 49 -3.18 9.18 -1.93
CA ALA A 49 -2.39 9.84 -0.90
C ALA A 49 -2.38 9.05 0.41
N ALA A 50 -3.50 8.41 0.80
CA ALA A 50 -3.57 7.59 2.01
C ALA A 50 -2.73 6.32 1.88
N VAL A 51 -2.76 5.66 0.73
CA VAL A 51 -1.93 4.48 0.44
C VAL A 51 -0.45 4.85 0.53
N VAL A 52 -0.04 5.93 -0.13
CA VAL A 52 1.36 6.40 -0.10
C VAL A 52 1.78 6.88 1.28
N MET A 53 0.90 7.57 2.02
CA MET A 53 1.16 8.01 3.39
C MET A 53 1.40 6.81 4.30
N LYS A 54 0.53 5.78 4.24
CA LYS A 54 0.67 4.53 5.00
C LYS A 54 2.03 3.88 4.77
N ASP A 55 2.47 3.80 3.51
CA ASP A 55 3.79 3.24 3.18
C ASP A 55 4.93 4.12 3.70
N LEU A 56 4.81 5.44 3.55
CA LEU A 56 5.85 6.37 3.99
C LEU A 56 6.07 6.35 5.50
N VAL A 57 5.00 6.28 6.29
CA VAL A 57 5.10 6.24 7.76
C VAL A 57 5.50 4.87 8.29
N ARG A 58 5.47 3.81 7.48
CA ARG A 58 6.15 2.54 7.82
C ARG A 58 7.66 2.66 7.75
N LYS A 59 8.19 3.58 6.92
CA LYS A 59 9.62 3.89 6.83
C LYS A 59 10.05 5.01 7.79
N TYR A 60 9.21 6.03 7.96
CA TYR A 60 9.49 7.21 8.79
C TYR A 60 8.36 7.47 9.81
N PRO A 61 8.19 6.61 10.84
CA PRO A 61 7.07 6.69 11.77
C PRO A 61 6.99 8.02 12.54
N GLN A 62 8.13 8.67 12.79
CA GLN A 62 8.21 9.97 13.46
C GLN A 62 7.54 11.11 12.70
N GLN A 63 7.33 10.97 11.39
CA GLN A 63 6.73 12.02 10.56
C GLN A 63 5.20 12.03 10.66
N PHE A 64 4.57 10.94 11.13
CA PHE A 64 3.11 10.83 11.14
C PHE A 64 2.41 11.88 12.02
N GLN A 65 3.07 12.37 13.07
CA GLN A 65 2.48 13.37 13.98
C GLN A 65 1.98 14.63 13.23
N ARG A 66 2.58 14.98 12.10
CA ARG A 66 2.17 16.12 11.27
C ARG A 66 0.92 15.84 10.42
N ALA A 67 0.66 14.57 10.12
CA ALA A 67 -0.42 14.13 9.26
C ALA A 67 -1.66 13.65 10.04
N SER A 68 -1.58 13.50 11.37
CA SER A 68 -2.65 12.91 12.19
C SER A 68 -4.01 13.61 12.00
N GLY A 69 -4.02 14.95 11.92
CA GLY A 69 -5.24 15.74 11.73
C GLY A 69 -5.89 15.61 10.34
N ALA A 70 -5.15 15.17 9.32
CA ALA A 70 -5.69 14.98 7.97
C ALA A 70 -6.45 13.65 7.82
N VAL A 71 -6.18 12.67 8.69
CA VAL A 71 -6.81 11.33 8.64
C VAL A 71 -8.32 11.40 8.90
N GLU A 72 -8.76 12.29 9.80
CA GLU A 72 -10.18 12.46 10.14
C GLU A 72 -11.03 12.94 8.95
N ARG A 73 -10.46 13.79 8.08
CA ARG A 73 -11.11 14.18 6.83
C ARG A 73 -11.07 13.04 5.82
N CYS A 74 -9.90 12.45 5.63
CA CYS A 74 -9.68 11.39 4.65
C CYS A 74 -10.65 10.21 4.81
N ILE A 75 -10.89 9.76 6.05
CA ILE A 75 -11.77 8.60 6.31
C ILE A 75 -13.22 8.81 5.88
N LYS A 76 -13.70 10.06 5.85
CA LYS A 76 -15.07 10.42 5.45
C LYS A 76 -15.24 10.48 3.94
N ILE A 77 -14.13 10.67 3.22
CA ILE A 77 -14.10 10.90 1.77
C ILE A 77 -13.82 9.59 1.02
N VAL A 78 -12.89 8.79 1.54
CA VAL A 78 -12.36 7.61 0.85
C VAL A 78 -13.41 6.51 0.70
N SER A 79 -13.75 6.20 -0.55
CA SER A 79 -14.72 5.16 -0.88
C SER A 79 -14.06 3.84 -1.31
N GLU A 80 -12.87 3.93 -1.91
CA GLU A 80 -12.15 2.80 -2.50
C GLU A 80 -11.56 1.86 -1.42
N PRO A 81 -11.61 0.52 -1.65
CA PRO A 81 -11.11 -0.45 -0.68
C PRO A 81 -9.65 -0.24 -0.28
N GLU A 82 -8.78 0.10 -1.23
CA GLU A 82 -7.35 0.31 -1.01
C GLU A 82 -7.10 1.48 -0.06
N GLY A 83 -7.84 2.57 -0.25
CA GLY A 83 -7.78 3.74 0.62
C GLY A 83 -8.36 3.44 2.00
N LYS A 84 -9.52 2.77 2.08
CA LYS A 84 -10.12 2.36 3.35
C LYS A 84 -9.16 1.49 4.16
N CYS A 85 -8.53 0.50 3.54
CA CYS A 85 -7.49 -0.32 4.18
C CYS A 85 -6.32 0.53 4.68
N ALA A 86 -5.85 1.50 3.89
CA ALA A 86 -4.75 2.36 4.31
C ALA A 86 -5.12 3.23 5.52
N VAL A 87 -6.31 3.82 5.52
CA VAL A 87 -6.79 4.64 6.63
C VAL A 87 -7.05 3.81 7.88
N LEU A 88 -7.66 2.62 7.76
CA LEU A 88 -7.87 1.69 8.87
C LEU A 88 -6.54 1.25 9.49
N TRP A 89 -5.54 0.95 8.66
CA TRP A 89 -4.21 0.61 9.13
C TRP A 89 -3.59 1.76 9.94
N ILE A 90 -3.68 3.00 9.41
CA ILE A 90 -3.17 4.20 10.09
C ILE A 90 -3.88 4.39 11.43
N LEU A 91 -5.21 4.22 11.46
CA LEU A 91 -6.03 4.37 12.65
C LEU A 91 -5.64 3.36 13.74
N GLY A 92 -5.41 2.10 13.35
CA GLY A 92 -4.98 1.05 14.27
C GLY A 92 -3.55 1.26 14.79
N GLU A 93 -2.62 1.68 13.94
CA GLU A 93 -1.22 1.86 14.32
C GLU A 93 -0.98 3.12 15.15
N TYR A 94 -1.68 4.22 14.83
CA TYR A 94 -1.47 5.54 15.42
C TYR A 94 -2.66 6.04 16.23
N GLY A 95 -3.53 5.16 16.73
CA GLY A 95 -4.70 5.52 17.53
C GLY A 95 -4.44 6.29 18.83
N LEU A 96 -3.19 6.34 19.31
CA LEU A 96 -2.79 7.23 20.41
C LEU A 96 -2.55 8.68 19.98
N LEU A 97 -2.23 8.92 18.70
CA LEU A 97 -2.00 10.25 18.13
C LEU A 97 -3.25 10.85 17.47
N ILE A 98 -4.29 10.04 17.27
CA ILE A 98 -5.56 10.44 16.67
C ILE A 98 -6.61 10.41 17.78
N ASP A 99 -7.04 11.59 18.23
CA ASP A 99 -7.92 11.72 19.38
C ASP A 99 -9.30 11.09 19.16
N ASP A 100 -9.84 11.21 17.95
CA ASP A 100 -11.17 10.69 17.63
C ASP A 100 -11.15 9.25 17.08
N ALA A 101 -10.03 8.52 17.22
CA ALA A 101 -9.87 7.24 16.53
C ALA A 101 -10.99 6.21 16.78
N PRO A 102 -11.46 5.99 18.03
CA PRO A 102 -12.58 5.09 18.28
C PRO A 102 -13.88 5.57 17.60
N TYR A 103 -14.18 6.87 17.69
CA TYR A 103 -15.38 7.45 17.06
C TYR A 103 -15.36 7.35 15.54
N LEU A 104 -14.19 7.48 14.91
CA LEU A 104 -14.04 7.28 13.46
C LEU A 104 -14.21 5.80 13.06
N LEU A 105 -13.81 4.87 13.92
CA LEU A 105 -13.91 3.43 13.66
C LEU A 105 -15.33 2.88 13.87
N GLU A 106 -16.10 3.46 14.78
CA GLU A 106 -17.45 3.00 15.13
C GLU A 106 -18.40 2.82 13.93
N PRO A 107 -18.63 3.83 13.06
CA PRO A 107 -19.54 3.67 11.92
C PRO A 107 -19.10 2.57 10.95
N MET A 108 -17.80 2.31 10.84
CA MET A 108 -17.27 1.21 10.02
C MET A 108 -17.59 -0.15 10.64
N ILE A 109 -17.50 -0.29 11.97
CA ILE A 109 -17.89 -1.52 12.69
C ILE A 109 -19.40 -1.75 12.62
N GLU A 110 -20.19 -0.68 12.66
CA GLU A 110 -21.64 -0.77 12.49
C GLU A 110 -21.99 -1.32 11.10
N GLY A 111 -21.37 -0.77 10.05
CA GLY A 111 -21.50 -1.19 8.65
C GLY A 111 -20.67 -2.43 8.23
N PHE A 112 -20.19 -3.23 9.19
CA PHE A 112 -19.25 -4.33 8.93
C PHE A 112 -19.81 -5.39 7.95
N LEU A 113 -21.10 -5.72 8.05
CA LEU A 113 -21.74 -6.75 7.21
C LEU A 113 -22.13 -6.20 5.83
N GLU A 114 -22.25 -4.90 5.70
CA GLU A 114 -22.53 -4.18 4.45
C GLU A 114 -21.26 -3.96 3.63
N GLU A 115 -20.08 -3.90 4.26
CA GLU A 115 -18.80 -3.72 3.57
C GLU A 115 -18.50 -4.90 2.64
N GLN A 116 -18.35 -4.66 1.35
CA GLN A 116 -18.20 -5.71 0.34
C GLN A 116 -16.78 -6.27 0.27
N SER A 117 -15.78 -5.46 0.63
CA SER A 117 -14.38 -5.87 0.54
C SER A 117 -13.95 -6.70 1.75
N GLY A 118 -13.59 -7.96 1.50
CA GLY A 118 -12.98 -8.83 2.52
C GLY A 118 -11.68 -8.25 3.10
N ALA A 119 -10.89 -7.55 2.28
CA ALA A 119 -9.66 -6.90 2.72
C ALA A 119 -9.95 -5.78 3.74
N VAL A 120 -10.96 -4.95 3.48
CA VAL A 120 -11.37 -3.88 4.40
C VAL A 120 -11.87 -4.46 5.72
N ARG A 121 -12.70 -5.51 5.67
CA ARG A 121 -13.18 -6.23 6.87
C ARG A 121 -12.04 -6.79 7.73
N LEU A 122 -11.05 -7.42 7.10
CA LEU A 122 -9.88 -7.98 7.78
C LEU A 122 -9.00 -6.89 8.41
N GLU A 123 -8.82 -5.77 7.70
CA GLU A 123 -8.05 -4.64 8.22
C GLU A 123 -8.80 -3.94 9.37
N MET A 124 -10.13 -3.81 9.26
CA MET A 124 -10.99 -3.25 10.30
C MET A 124 -10.92 -4.05 11.61
N LEU A 125 -10.93 -5.38 11.52
CA LEU A 125 -10.72 -6.26 12.68
C LEU A 125 -9.36 -6.00 13.33
N THR A 126 -8.31 -5.90 12.52
CA THR A 126 -6.95 -5.68 13.03
C THR A 126 -6.81 -4.29 13.65
N ALA A 127 -7.37 -3.26 13.02
CA ALA A 127 -7.40 -1.91 13.54
C ALA A 127 -8.15 -1.82 14.87
N ALA A 128 -9.31 -2.47 14.98
CA ALA A 128 -10.11 -2.50 16.21
C ALA A 128 -9.35 -3.13 17.38
N VAL A 129 -8.69 -4.27 17.16
CA VAL A 129 -7.92 -4.94 18.22
C VAL A 129 -6.69 -4.12 18.63
N LYS A 130 -5.98 -3.50 17.68
CA LYS A 130 -4.86 -2.61 18.01
C LYS A 130 -5.33 -1.39 18.80
N LEU A 131 -6.42 -0.76 18.36
CA LEU A 131 -7.00 0.39 19.03
C LEU A 131 -7.51 0.04 20.43
N PHE A 132 -8.01 -1.18 20.64
CA PHE A 132 -8.34 -1.69 21.97
C PHE A 132 -7.14 -1.71 22.92
N PHE A 133 -5.94 -2.08 22.46
CA PHE A 133 -4.74 -2.00 23.31
C PHE A 133 -4.29 -0.56 23.60
N CYS A 134 -4.69 0.41 22.78
CA CYS A 134 -4.41 1.82 23.00
C CYS A 134 -5.43 2.47 23.94
N ARG A 135 -6.73 2.18 23.74
CA ARG A 135 -7.87 2.78 24.45
C ARG A 135 -8.90 1.72 24.86
N PRO A 136 -8.58 0.86 25.86
CA PRO A 136 -9.46 -0.24 26.24
C PRO A 136 -10.90 0.18 26.64
N PRO A 137 -11.11 1.25 27.44
CA PRO A 137 -12.45 1.62 27.90
C PRO A 137 -13.41 1.98 26.76
N GLU A 138 -12.92 2.68 25.73
CA GLU A 138 -13.73 3.11 24.57
C GLU A 138 -13.97 1.94 23.61
N MET A 139 -12.98 1.06 23.44
CA MET A 139 -13.02 0.02 22.42
C MET A 139 -13.61 -1.32 22.87
N GLN A 140 -13.69 -1.60 24.18
CA GLN A 140 -14.08 -2.93 24.69
C GLN A 140 -15.44 -3.40 24.13
N GLN A 141 -16.46 -2.54 24.18
CA GLN A 141 -17.79 -2.87 23.67
C GLN A 141 -17.81 -2.97 22.14
N MET A 142 -17.12 -2.07 21.45
CA MET A 142 -17.04 -2.05 19.99
C MET A 142 -16.35 -3.30 19.44
N LEU A 143 -15.23 -3.69 20.05
CA LEU A 143 -14.49 -4.89 19.68
C LEU A 143 -15.31 -6.15 19.95
N GLY A 144 -16.04 -6.21 21.07
CA GLY A 144 -16.96 -7.33 21.36
C GLY A 144 -18.02 -7.50 20.27
N ARG A 145 -18.71 -6.41 19.90
CA ARG A 145 -19.70 -6.41 18.79
C ARG A 145 -19.08 -6.87 17.47
N LEU A 146 -17.87 -6.37 17.15
CA LEU A 146 -17.18 -6.74 15.91
C LEU A 146 -16.79 -8.21 15.88
N LEU A 147 -16.24 -8.75 16.97
CA LEU A 147 -15.86 -10.17 17.08
C LEU A 147 -17.09 -11.07 16.98
N GLU A 148 -18.20 -10.71 17.62
CA GLU A 148 -19.46 -11.44 17.53
C GLU A 148 -19.95 -11.54 16.08
N LYS A 149 -20.09 -10.39 15.40
CA LYS A 149 -20.45 -10.34 13.96
C LYS A 149 -19.47 -11.15 13.10
N ALA A 150 -18.17 -11.02 13.35
CA ALA A 150 -17.13 -11.71 12.58
C ALA A 150 -17.16 -13.25 12.75
N ILE A 151 -17.45 -13.73 13.96
CA ILE A 151 -17.43 -15.17 14.28
C ILE A 151 -18.73 -15.87 13.90
N GLN A 152 -19.87 -15.19 14.11
CA GLN A 152 -21.20 -15.79 13.96
C GLN A 152 -21.84 -15.52 12.60
N GLU A 153 -21.65 -14.33 12.04
CA GLU A 153 -22.41 -13.86 10.87
C GLU A 153 -21.56 -13.77 9.59
N SER A 154 -20.23 -13.73 9.69
CA SER A 154 -19.36 -13.66 8.52
C SER A 154 -19.30 -14.98 7.75
N THR A 155 -19.50 -14.90 6.43
CA THR A 155 -19.33 -16.03 5.51
C THR A 155 -17.89 -16.21 5.01
N HIS A 156 -17.02 -15.24 5.26
CA HIS A 156 -15.63 -15.27 4.79
C HIS A 156 -14.76 -16.12 5.74
N PRO A 157 -14.17 -17.24 5.29
CA PRO A 157 -13.44 -18.16 6.18
C PRO A 157 -12.27 -17.48 6.89
N ASP A 158 -11.42 -16.74 6.15
CA ASP A 158 -10.26 -16.06 6.77
C ASP A 158 -10.65 -15.03 7.82
N MET A 159 -11.81 -14.39 7.67
CA MET A 159 -12.31 -13.41 8.64
C MET A 159 -12.69 -14.10 9.94
N ARG A 160 -13.41 -15.22 9.83
CA ARG A 160 -13.81 -16.04 10.97
C ARG A 160 -12.60 -16.62 11.69
N ASP A 161 -11.62 -17.14 10.94
CA ASP A 161 -10.40 -17.72 11.51
C ASP A 161 -9.56 -16.67 12.23
N ARG A 162 -9.38 -15.48 11.63
CA ARG A 162 -8.66 -14.38 12.27
C ARG A 162 -9.38 -13.85 13.51
N ALA A 163 -10.71 -13.73 13.46
CA ALA A 163 -11.50 -13.32 14.61
C ALA A 163 -11.42 -14.34 15.76
N LEU A 164 -11.50 -15.63 15.46
CA LEU A 164 -11.32 -16.70 16.46
C LEU A 164 -9.91 -16.70 17.05
N LEU A 165 -8.88 -16.47 16.23
CA LEU A 165 -7.51 -16.34 16.70
C LEU A 165 -7.37 -15.18 17.70
N TYR A 166 -7.85 -13.98 17.33
CA TYR A 166 -7.81 -12.81 18.21
C TYR A 166 -8.62 -13.02 19.49
N TYR A 167 -9.84 -13.57 19.39
CA TYR A 167 -10.68 -13.88 20.54
C TYR A 167 -9.97 -14.82 21.52
N ARG A 168 -9.42 -15.94 21.03
CA ARG A 168 -8.72 -16.92 21.87
C ARG A 168 -7.43 -16.36 22.48
N LEU A 169 -6.70 -15.52 21.75
CA LEU A 169 -5.52 -14.84 22.28
C LEU A 169 -5.90 -13.90 23.42
N LEU A 170 -6.95 -13.09 23.24
CA LEU A 170 -7.46 -12.18 24.26
C LEU A 170 -8.00 -12.91 25.49
N GLU A 171 -8.70 -14.03 25.28
CA GLU A 171 -9.21 -14.90 26.34
C GLU A 171 -8.07 -15.55 27.14
N HIS A 172 -6.98 -15.95 26.46
CA HIS A 172 -5.82 -16.55 27.11
C HIS A 172 -5.01 -15.53 27.91
N SER A 173 -4.60 -14.42 27.28
CA SER A 173 -3.85 -13.35 27.93
C SER A 173 -3.85 -12.09 27.06
N PRO A 174 -4.41 -10.96 27.55
CA PRO A 174 -4.34 -9.68 26.84
C PRO A 174 -2.91 -9.19 26.62
N GLU A 175 -1.98 -9.52 27.52
CA GLU A 175 -0.57 -9.12 27.41
C GLU A 175 0.13 -9.84 26.25
N GLU A 176 -0.06 -11.16 26.14
CA GLU A 176 0.48 -11.95 25.03
C GLU A 176 -0.20 -11.60 23.71
N ALA A 177 -1.52 -11.37 23.73
CA ALA A 177 -2.25 -10.90 22.56
C ALA A 177 -1.67 -9.57 22.05
N ARG A 178 -1.38 -8.61 22.94
CA ARG A 178 -0.73 -7.35 22.58
C ARG A 178 0.65 -7.59 21.98
N ARG A 179 1.46 -8.47 22.59
CA ARG A 179 2.81 -8.78 22.09
C ARG A 179 2.79 -9.37 20.69
N VAL A 180 1.85 -10.27 20.40
CA VAL A 180 1.72 -10.94 19.10
C VAL A 180 1.15 -10.00 18.04
N ILE A 181 0.07 -9.29 18.36
CA ILE A 181 -0.68 -8.49 17.39
C ILE A 181 -0.02 -7.12 17.14
N CYS A 182 0.53 -6.52 18.18
CA CYS A 182 1.23 -5.23 18.13
C CYS A 182 2.75 -5.40 18.15
N ALA A 183 3.26 -6.52 17.65
CA ALA A 183 4.69 -6.75 17.56
C ALA A 183 5.37 -5.59 16.80
N PRO A 184 6.52 -5.08 17.29
CA PRO A 184 7.25 -4.02 16.61
C PRO A 184 7.64 -4.51 15.22
N LYS A 185 7.28 -3.74 14.20
CA LYS A 185 7.65 -4.04 12.82
C LYS A 185 9.01 -3.42 12.55
N GLU A 186 9.88 -4.17 11.88
CA GLU A 186 11.12 -3.62 11.37
C GLU A 186 10.84 -2.56 10.30
N VAL A 187 11.70 -1.55 10.24
CA VAL A 187 11.58 -0.46 9.27
C VAL A 187 11.75 -1.04 7.87
N VAL A 188 10.82 -0.72 6.97
CA VAL A 188 10.91 -1.17 5.57
C VAL A 188 12.05 -0.41 4.89
N GLU A 189 13.18 -1.08 4.65
CA GLU A 189 14.33 -0.47 3.99
C GLU A 189 14.08 -0.25 2.48
N GLU A 190 13.48 -1.24 1.82
CA GLU A 190 13.19 -1.24 0.39
C GLU A 190 11.73 -1.59 0.10
N PHE A 191 11.08 -0.81 -0.77
CA PHE A 191 9.79 -1.16 -1.34
C PHE A 191 10.08 -1.85 -2.68
N GLN A 192 9.68 -3.11 -2.81
CA GLN A 192 9.96 -3.91 -4.01
C GLN A 192 9.22 -3.34 -5.23
N GLU A 193 9.86 -2.44 -5.94
CA GLU A 193 9.59 -2.14 -7.35
C GLU A 193 10.80 -2.47 -8.24
N GLU A 194 11.74 -3.28 -7.74
CA GLU A 194 12.81 -3.80 -8.57
C GLU A 194 12.27 -5.02 -9.30
N MET A 195 12.15 -4.90 -10.63
CA MET A 195 12.08 -6.09 -11.47
C MET A 195 13.17 -7.07 -11.04
N ASP A 196 12.79 -8.35 -10.91
CA ASP A 196 13.72 -9.46 -10.69
C ASP A 196 15.00 -9.23 -11.50
N ALA A 197 16.16 -9.26 -10.83
CA ALA A 197 17.44 -8.89 -11.44
C ALA A 197 17.69 -9.71 -12.72
N ASP A 198 17.33 -10.99 -12.69
CA ASP A 198 17.39 -11.90 -13.82
C ASP A 198 16.47 -11.47 -14.98
N ALA A 199 15.29 -10.93 -14.67
CA ALA A 199 14.38 -10.42 -15.68
C ALA A 199 14.90 -9.11 -16.30
N ARG A 200 15.57 -8.26 -15.52
CA ARG A 200 16.19 -7.03 -16.02
C ARG A 200 17.35 -7.34 -16.96
N ASP A 201 18.21 -8.26 -16.58
CA ASP A 201 19.36 -8.66 -17.38
C ASP A 201 18.92 -9.28 -18.70
N ARG A 202 17.89 -10.14 -18.68
CA ARG A 202 17.29 -10.68 -19.91
C ARG A 202 16.67 -9.61 -20.82
N VAL A 203 15.95 -8.64 -20.25
CA VAL A 203 15.41 -7.51 -21.03
C VAL A 203 16.52 -6.66 -21.63
N PHE A 204 17.64 -6.53 -20.93
CA PHE A 204 18.83 -5.83 -21.43
C PHE A 204 19.53 -6.61 -22.55
N GLU A 205 19.61 -7.94 -22.46
CA GLU A 205 20.11 -8.79 -23.55
C GLU A 205 19.21 -8.71 -24.81
N GLU A 206 17.91 -8.53 -24.60
CA GLU A 206 16.88 -8.37 -25.64
C GLU A 206 16.66 -6.89 -26.00
N PHE A 207 17.67 -6.04 -25.83
CA PHE A 207 17.59 -4.61 -26.18
C PHE A 207 17.22 -4.42 -27.67
N ASN A 208 16.42 -3.39 -27.95
CA ASN A 208 15.85 -3.10 -29.28
C ASN A 208 14.84 -4.16 -29.79
N THR A 209 14.16 -4.84 -28.87
CA THR A 209 13.03 -5.73 -29.17
C THR A 209 11.77 -5.28 -28.43
N LEU A 210 10.64 -5.98 -28.65
CA LEU A 210 9.42 -5.74 -27.87
C LEU A 210 9.61 -5.98 -26.37
N SER A 211 10.65 -6.69 -25.95
CA SER A 211 10.97 -6.93 -24.54
C SER A 211 11.25 -5.64 -23.78
N THR A 212 11.87 -4.63 -24.40
CA THR A 212 12.11 -3.32 -23.77
C THR A 212 10.83 -2.50 -23.64
N VAL A 213 9.89 -2.67 -24.58
CA VAL A 213 8.58 -1.97 -24.54
C VAL A 213 7.67 -2.60 -23.49
N TYR A 214 7.61 -3.93 -23.44
CA TYR A 214 6.79 -4.65 -22.47
C TYR A 214 7.44 -4.78 -21.09
N LYS A 215 8.72 -4.40 -20.95
CA LYS A 215 9.51 -4.55 -19.72
C LYS A 215 9.46 -5.98 -19.17
N GLN A 216 9.46 -6.96 -20.07
CA GLN A 216 9.37 -8.38 -19.75
C GLN A 216 10.23 -9.17 -20.76
N PRO A 217 10.85 -10.30 -20.36
CA PRO A 217 11.58 -11.14 -21.32
C PRO A 217 10.66 -11.71 -22.40
N ALA A 218 11.21 -11.94 -23.60
CA ALA A 218 10.48 -12.43 -24.77
C ALA A 218 9.71 -13.73 -24.48
N ALA A 219 10.27 -14.60 -23.64
CA ALA A 219 9.63 -15.85 -23.22
C ALA A 219 8.23 -15.67 -22.58
N LYS A 220 7.91 -14.50 -22.02
CA LYS A 220 6.61 -14.24 -21.39
C LYS A 220 5.49 -13.88 -22.37
N PHE A 221 5.83 -13.38 -23.57
CA PHE A 221 4.84 -12.90 -24.54
C PHE A 221 4.99 -13.50 -25.94
N VAL A 222 6.11 -14.17 -26.22
CA VAL A 222 6.27 -14.98 -27.42
C VAL A 222 5.73 -16.38 -27.12
N LEU A 223 4.57 -16.70 -27.71
CA LEU A 223 4.05 -18.07 -27.75
C LEU A 223 5.10 -18.95 -28.43
N ALA A 224 5.67 -19.91 -27.70
CA ALA A 224 6.58 -20.91 -28.25
C ALA A 224 5.84 -21.73 -29.34
N LYS A 225 5.92 -21.29 -30.59
CA LYS A 225 5.34 -22.00 -31.74
C LYS A 225 6.25 -23.16 -32.15
N GLY A 226 6.13 -24.28 -31.45
CA GLY A 226 6.52 -25.62 -31.94
C GLY A 226 7.94 -25.77 -32.52
N PRO A 227 8.26 -26.92 -33.15
CA PRO A 227 9.63 -27.31 -33.47
C PRO A 227 10.30 -26.59 -34.66
N LEU A 228 9.81 -25.42 -35.10
CA LEU A 228 10.25 -24.78 -36.36
C LEU A 228 10.91 -23.40 -36.20
N ALA A 229 11.20 -22.95 -34.98
CA ALA A 229 11.74 -21.61 -34.72
C ALA A 229 13.29 -21.48 -34.81
N ASN A 230 13.98 -22.42 -35.46
CA ASN A 230 15.42 -22.30 -35.76
C ASN A 230 15.70 -21.44 -37.01
N LEU A 231 14.97 -20.35 -37.20
CA LEU A 231 15.27 -19.35 -38.22
C LEU A 231 15.68 -18.07 -37.52
N GLY A 232 17.00 -17.84 -37.56
CA GLY A 232 17.73 -16.94 -36.68
C GLY A 232 17.10 -15.55 -36.56
N VAL A 233 17.00 -15.11 -35.30
CA VAL A 233 16.90 -13.69 -34.99
C VAL A 233 18.23 -13.07 -35.40
N SER A 234 18.27 -12.49 -36.60
CA SER A 234 19.43 -11.74 -37.06
C SER A 234 19.61 -10.55 -36.14
N LYS A 235 20.68 -10.56 -35.34
CA LYS A 235 21.08 -9.41 -34.51
C LYS A 235 21.25 -8.20 -35.44
N MET A 236 20.36 -7.21 -35.35
CA MET A 236 20.62 -5.92 -35.98
C MET A 236 21.81 -5.29 -35.27
N GLN A 237 22.94 -5.23 -35.95
CA GLN A 237 24.11 -4.50 -35.47
C GLN A 237 23.76 -3.01 -35.40
N PRO A 238 24.22 -2.30 -34.34
CA PRO A 238 24.06 -0.86 -34.27
C PRO A 238 24.74 -0.21 -35.47
N PRO A 239 24.19 0.90 -36.00
CA PRO A 239 24.78 1.61 -37.13
C PRO A 239 26.20 2.08 -36.75
N PRO A 240 27.18 1.96 -37.66
CA PRO A 240 28.55 2.35 -37.36
C PRO A 240 28.62 3.85 -37.03
N SER A 241 29.29 4.17 -35.92
CA SER A 241 29.62 5.53 -35.53
C SER A 241 30.58 6.15 -36.55
N SER A 242 30.08 7.05 -37.38
CA SER A 242 30.89 7.85 -38.29
C SER A 242 31.61 8.95 -37.51
N VAL A 243 32.75 8.61 -36.92
CA VAL A 243 33.74 9.58 -36.44
C VAL A 243 35.11 9.08 -36.88
N ASP A 244 35.57 9.59 -38.01
CA ASP A 244 36.96 10.04 -38.26
C ASP A 244 37.21 10.14 -39.76
N GLN A 245 37.10 11.36 -40.28
CA GLN A 245 38.03 11.81 -41.32
C GLN A 245 38.66 13.10 -40.82
N THR A 246 39.82 12.91 -40.20
CA THR A 246 40.90 13.88 -40.11
C THR A 246 41.01 14.67 -41.41
N VAL A 247 40.77 15.98 -41.31
CA VAL A 247 41.20 16.95 -42.30
C VAL A 247 42.72 17.00 -42.20
N ASP A 248 43.40 16.50 -43.23
CA ASP A 248 44.83 16.71 -43.39
C ASP A 248 45.15 17.00 -44.87
N ARG A 249 45.72 18.19 -45.07
CA ARG A 249 46.26 18.84 -46.29
C ARG A 249 45.32 19.68 -47.16
#